data_AF-A0A0Q6MLT7-F1
#
_entry.id   AF-A0A0Q6MLT7-F1
#
_cell.length_a   1.000
_cell.length_b   1.000
_cell.length_c   1.000
_cell.angle_alpha   90.00
_cell.angle_beta   90.00
_cell.angle_gamma   90.00
#
_symmetry.space_group_name_H-M   'P 1'
#
loop_
_entity.id
_entity.type
_entity.pdbx_description
1 polymer ?
#
loop_
_entity_poly.entity_id
_entity_poly.type
_entity_poly.pdbx_seq_one_letter_code
_entity_poly.pdbx_strand_id
1 'polypeptide(L)'
;MSPAACAQALRQRFPALFDGPPKPLKLRTHVDIEARAPGVFSKQVLTAFFRRYTGSTSYLLSVARGRQRFDLDGKPGGEISDEHRQIAIDELTRRGVGLQSRRELEEQQRRNRAGLLFDYERTTLTRANFCVLKQVAEEELDGLLEIARAEAAQDQERRPARDAKPPRDARPQGRPPAQRRDGPPPGPRGRGPRQGDDRRR
;
A
#
# COMPACT_ATOMS: atom_id res chain seq x y z
N MET A 1 8.70 -1.69 29.43
CA MET A 1 7.43 -1.98 28.71
C MET A 1 7.48 -1.33 27.34
N SER A 2 7.07 -2.02 26.26
CA SER A 2 6.98 -1.42 24.92
C SER A 2 5.66 -0.64 24.72
N PRO A 3 5.55 0.27 23.73
CA PRO A 3 4.29 0.95 23.44
C PRO A 3 3.14 0.02 23.07
N ALA A 4 3.43 -1.10 22.40
CA ALA A 4 2.42 -2.11 22.06
C ALA A 4 1.92 -2.85 23.31
N ALA A 5 2.84 -3.24 24.21
CA ALA A 5 2.46 -3.84 25.49
C ALA A 5 1.66 -2.85 26.35
N CYS A 6 2.00 -1.55 26.31
CA CYS A 6 1.24 -0.50 26.98
C CYS A 6 -0.20 -0.42 26.47
N ALA A 7 -0.40 -0.43 25.15
CA ALA A 7 -1.73 -0.43 24.55
C ALA A 7 -2.58 -1.64 25.01
N GLN A 8 -1.97 -2.83 25.03
CA GLN A 8 -2.65 -4.04 25.50
C GLN A 8 -3.04 -3.95 26.99
N ALA A 9 -2.13 -3.48 27.84
CA ALA A 9 -2.39 -3.34 29.27
C ALA A 9 -3.45 -2.26 29.56
N LEU A 10 -3.46 -1.15 28.80
CA LEU A 10 -4.50 -0.13 28.90
C LEU A 10 -5.88 -0.68 28.50
N ARG A 11 -5.95 -1.50 27.44
CA ARG A 11 -7.18 -2.19 27.03
C ARG A 11 -7.70 -3.15 28.10
N GLN A 12 -6.83 -3.95 28.70
CA GLN A 12 -7.21 -4.89 29.75
C GLN A 12 -7.73 -4.19 31.01
N ARG A 13 -7.12 -3.06 31.39
CA ARG A 13 -7.46 -2.34 32.64
C ARG A 13 -8.62 -1.36 32.48
N PHE A 14 -8.72 -0.71 31.32
CA PHE A 14 -9.71 0.33 31.03
C PHE A 14 -10.43 0.03 29.70
N PRO A 15 -11.13 -1.11 29.60
CA PRO A 15 -11.73 -1.56 28.35
C PRO A 15 -12.78 -0.59 27.81
N ALA A 16 -13.51 0.09 28.70
CA ALA A 16 -14.53 1.07 28.32
C ALA A 16 -14.00 2.21 27.44
N LEU A 17 -12.70 2.54 27.56
CA LEU A 17 -12.04 3.59 26.80
C LEU A 17 -11.13 3.07 25.66
N PHE A 18 -10.47 1.91 25.83
CA PHE A 18 -9.41 1.45 24.90
C PHE A 18 -9.69 0.13 24.15
N ASP A 19 -10.77 -0.59 24.44
CA ASP A 19 -11.09 -1.85 23.74
C ASP A 19 -11.79 -1.62 22.39
N GLY A 20 -12.53 -0.51 22.26
CA GLY A 20 -13.28 -0.15 21.06
C GLY A 20 -12.57 0.83 20.11
N PRO A 21 -13.33 1.45 19.18
CA PRO A 21 -12.82 2.55 18.37
C PRO A 21 -12.36 3.69 19.28
N PRO A 22 -11.31 4.45 18.89
CA PRO A 22 -10.80 5.52 19.73
C PRO A 22 -11.89 6.53 20.09
N LYS A 23 -11.96 6.86 21.38
CA LYS A 23 -12.85 7.89 21.91
C LYS A 23 -12.02 9.13 22.30
N PRO A 24 -12.56 10.35 22.18
CA PRO A 24 -11.88 11.56 22.63
C PRO A 24 -11.57 11.49 24.13
N LEU A 25 -10.30 11.64 24.49
CA LEU A 25 -9.86 11.44 25.88
C LEU A 25 -10.22 12.65 26.75
N LYS A 26 -10.59 12.38 28.02
CA LYS A 26 -10.65 13.39 29.09
C LYS A 26 -9.30 14.10 29.22
N LEU A 27 -9.33 15.37 29.60
CA LEU A 27 -8.09 16.09 29.87
C LEU A 27 -7.41 15.50 31.10
N ARG A 28 -6.08 15.37 31.03
CA ARG A 28 -5.26 14.79 32.09
C ARG A 28 -5.59 13.33 32.44
N THR A 29 -6.14 12.54 31.50
CA THR A 29 -6.40 11.09 31.70
C THR A 29 -5.18 10.31 32.22
N HIS A 30 -3.95 10.75 31.95
CA HIS A 30 -2.74 10.13 32.51
C HIS A 30 -2.70 10.16 34.04
N VAL A 31 -3.27 11.19 34.69
CA VAL A 31 -3.38 11.27 36.16
C VAL A 31 -4.36 10.21 36.67
N ASP A 32 -5.51 10.08 36.00
CA ASP A 32 -6.52 9.07 36.35
C ASP A 32 -5.95 7.65 36.17
N ILE A 33 -5.10 7.44 35.15
CA ILE A 33 -4.41 6.15 34.93
C ILE A 33 -3.43 5.86 36.05
N GLU A 34 -2.59 6.82 36.41
CA GLU A 34 -1.61 6.66 37.50
C GLU A 34 -2.31 6.38 38.84
N ALA A 35 -3.42 7.05 39.12
CA ALA A 35 -4.19 6.85 40.35
C ALA A 35 -4.80 5.43 40.44
N ARG A 36 -5.25 4.85 39.31
CA ARG A 36 -5.87 3.52 39.27
C ARG A 36 -4.89 2.37 39.06
N ALA A 37 -3.72 2.67 38.51
CA ALA A 37 -2.69 1.69 38.20
C ALA A 37 -1.30 2.26 38.54
N PRO A 38 -1.04 2.59 39.81
CA PRO A 38 0.20 3.24 40.23
C PRO A 38 1.40 2.34 39.94
N GLY A 39 2.45 2.91 39.36
CA GLY A 39 3.70 2.20 39.05
C GLY A 39 3.61 1.14 37.94
N VAL A 40 2.42 0.89 37.36
CA VAL A 40 2.24 -0.07 36.26
C VAL A 40 2.79 0.48 34.95
N PHE A 41 2.58 1.77 34.72
CA PHE A 41 2.99 2.44 33.50
C PHE A 41 4.02 3.52 33.80
N SER A 42 5.18 3.48 33.15
CA SER A 42 6.11 4.60 33.26
C SER A 42 5.59 5.81 32.47
N LYS A 43 5.88 7.02 32.98
CA LYS A 43 5.52 8.28 32.30
C LYS A 43 6.00 8.33 30.85
N GLN A 44 7.20 7.82 30.59
CA GLN A 44 7.78 7.78 29.23
C GLN A 44 6.95 6.90 28.29
N VAL A 45 6.53 5.72 28.75
CA VAL A 45 5.76 4.77 27.95
C VAL A 45 4.34 5.30 27.69
N LEU A 46 3.68 5.91 28.68
CA LEU A 46 2.38 6.58 28.49
C LEU A 46 2.49 7.73 27.50
N THR A 47 3.54 8.55 27.60
CA THR A 47 3.75 9.68 26.68
C THR A 47 3.94 9.20 25.24
N ALA A 48 4.75 8.16 25.03
CA ALA A 48 4.96 7.56 23.71
C ALA A 48 3.66 6.98 23.14
N PHE A 49 2.88 6.28 23.97
CA PHE A 49 1.57 5.77 23.59
C PHE A 49 0.61 6.89 23.18
N PHE A 50 0.42 7.91 24.03
CA PHE A 50 -0.53 8.98 23.74
C PHE A 50 -0.16 9.78 22.49
N ARG A 51 1.12 10.09 22.28
CA ARG A 51 1.58 10.76 21.05
C ARG A 51 1.13 10.02 19.79
N ARG A 52 1.27 8.69 19.76
CA ARG A 52 0.82 7.88 18.62
C ARG A 52 -0.71 7.76 18.57
N TYR A 53 -1.34 7.53 19.72
CA TYR A 53 -2.78 7.30 19.82
C TYR A 53 -3.58 8.53 19.39
N THR A 54 -3.26 9.71 19.92
CA THR A 54 -3.98 10.95 19.61
C THR A 54 -3.62 11.53 18.25
N GLY A 55 -2.47 11.16 17.68
CA GLY A 55 -2.08 11.51 16.32
C GLY A 55 -2.65 10.59 15.25
N SER A 56 -3.35 9.52 15.62
CA SER A 56 -3.89 8.55 14.67
C SER A 56 -5.12 9.09 13.93
N THR A 57 -5.31 8.67 12.68
CA THR A 57 -6.46 9.10 11.86
C THR A 57 -7.81 8.74 12.49
N SER A 58 -7.91 7.55 13.08
CA SER A 58 -9.14 7.12 13.77
C SER A 58 -9.45 7.96 15.01
N TYR A 59 -8.42 8.38 15.76
CA TYR A 59 -8.62 9.32 16.86
C TYR A 59 -9.05 10.71 16.38
N LEU A 60 -8.41 11.25 15.36
CA LEU A 60 -8.80 12.56 14.80
C LEU A 60 -10.25 12.53 14.28
N LEU A 61 -10.67 11.45 13.63
CA LEU A 61 -12.06 11.24 13.23
C LEU A 61 -13.02 11.23 14.42
N SER A 62 -12.62 10.61 15.54
CA SER A 62 -13.41 10.61 16.77
C SER A 62 -13.58 12.00 17.37
N VAL A 63 -12.53 12.84 17.32
CA VAL A 63 -12.55 14.23 17.83
C VAL A 63 -13.37 15.12 16.91
N ALA A 64 -13.20 14.99 15.58
CA ALA A 64 -13.94 15.77 14.59
C ALA A 64 -15.46 15.55 14.69
N ARG A 65 -15.89 14.32 15.01
CA ARG A 65 -17.31 13.95 15.12
C ARG A 65 -17.87 14.07 16.54
N GLY A 66 -17.02 13.98 17.56
CA GLY A 66 -17.40 13.95 18.95
C GLY A 66 -17.71 15.33 19.51
N ARG A 67 -18.67 15.40 20.44
CA ARG A 67 -18.94 16.62 21.24
C ARG A 67 -18.36 16.54 22.65
N GLN A 68 -18.04 15.34 23.11
CA GLN A 68 -17.68 15.06 24.50
C GLN A 68 -16.43 14.18 24.59
N ARG A 69 -15.69 14.38 25.67
CA ARG A 69 -14.56 13.57 26.10
C ARG A 69 -15.01 12.47 27.04
N PHE A 70 -14.23 11.40 27.11
CA PHE A 70 -14.53 10.23 27.91
C PHE A 70 -13.41 9.95 28.91
N ASP A 71 -13.79 9.59 30.13
CA ASP A 71 -12.87 9.10 31.15
C ASP A 71 -12.57 7.59 30.99
N LEU A 72 -11.82 7.03 31.94
CA LEU A 72 -11.40 5.62 31.91
C LEU A 72 -12.55 4.62 31.99
N ASP A 73 -13.70 5.03 32.52
CA ASP A 73 -14.92 4.21 32.61
C ASP A 73 -15.85 4.44 31.42
N GLY A 74 -15.45 5.28 30.46
CA GLY A 74 -16.29 5.67 29.34
C GLY A 74 -17.40 6.63 29.72
N LYS A 75 -17.30 7.30 30.87
CA LYS A 75 -18.25 8.35 31.28
C LYS A 75 -17.84 9.71 30.70
N PRO A 76 -18.80 10.63 30.55
CA PRO A 76 -18.55 12.05 30.29
C PRO A 76 -17.41 12.66 31.11
N GLY A 77 -16.36 13.11 30.42
CA GLY A 77 -15.14 13.70 31.00
C GLY A 77 -14.90 15.15 30.58
N GLY A 78 -15.97 15.87 30.20
CA GLY A 78 -15.92 17.25 29.71
C GLY A 78 -16.19 17.38 28.20
N GLU A 79 -16.29 18.60 27.70
CA GLU A 79 -16.66 18.87 26.32
C GLU A 79 -15.43 19.05 25.40
N ILE A 80 -15.66 18.85 24.10
CA ILE A 80 -14.68 19.16 23.06
C ILE A 80 -15.05 20.53 22.49
N SER A 81 -14.18 21.52 22.72
CA SER A 81 -14.34 22.83 22.10
C SER A 81 -14.31 22.75 20.58
N ASP A 82 -15.03 23.67 19.95
CA ASP A 82 -15.15 23.78 18.50
C ASP A 82 -13.78 23.93 17.83
N GLU A 83 -12.88 24.68 18.46
CA GLU A 83 -11.49 24.83 18.02
C GLU A 83 -10.75 23.50 17.89
N HIS A 84 -10.85 22.61 18.90
CA HIS A 84 -10.21 21.30 18.83
C HIS A 84 -10.82 20.41 17.75
N ARG A 85 -12.13 20.55 17.48
CA ARG A 85 -12.77 19.83 16.36
C ARG A 85 -12.25 20.35 15.02
N GLN A 86 -12.12 21.67 14.88
CA GLN A 86 -11.61 22.28 13.65
C GLN A 86 -10.17 21.85 13.36
N ILE A 87 -9.29 21.87 14.37
CA ILE A 87 -7.90 21.38 14.24
C ILE A 87 -7.87 19.92 13.76
N ALA A 88 -8.76 19.07 14.27
CA ALA A 88 -8.83 17.67 13.84
C ALA A 88 -9.31 17.54 12.38
N ILE A 89 -10.29 18.33 11.96
CA ILE A 89 -10.81 18.36 10.58
C ILE A 89 -9.73 18.83 9.60
N ASP A 90 -9.01 19.90 9.95
CA ASP A 90 -7.95 20.46 9.11
C ASP A 90 -6.79 19.46 8.95
N GLU A 91 -6.42 18.76 10.02
CA GLU A 91 -5.40 17.72 9.98
C GLU A 91 -5.83 16.52 9.11
N LEU A 92 -7.09 16.07 9.21
CA LEU A 92 -7.62 14.99 8.36
C LEU A 92 -7.63 15.41 6.88
N THR A 93 -7.97 16.66 6.61
CA THR A 93 -7.96 17.25 5.26
C THR A 93 -6.54 17.33 4.72
N ARG A 94 -5.57 17.82 5.50
CA ARG A 94 -4.14 17.84 5.12
C ARG A 94 -3.61 16.46 4.77
N ARG A 95 -4.07 15.43 5.49
CA ARG A 95 -3.70 14.02 5.25
C ARG A 95 -4.40 13.41 4.03
N GLY A 96 -5.38 14.08 3.45
CA GLY A 96 -6.17 13.53 2.33
C GLY A 96 -6.91 12.26 2.72
N VAL A 97 -7.36 12.15 3.97
CA VAL A 97 -8.09 10.98 4.48
C VAL A 97 -9.40 10.87 3.68
N GLY A 98 -9.43 9.93 2.73
CA GLY A 98 -10.52 9.74 1.77
C GLY A 98 -10.07 9.88 0.31
N LEU A 99 -9.16 10.79 -0.01
CA LEU A 99 -8.63 10.95 -1.36
C LEU A 99 -7.74 9.78 -1.77
N GLN A 100 -6.91 9.27 -0.85
CA GLN A 100 -6.07 8.10 -1.12
C GLN A 100 -6.90 6.85 -1.38
N SER A 101 -7.87 6.54 -0.51
CA SER A 101 -8.75 5.39 -0.68
C SER A 101 -9.62 5.51 -1.94
N ARG A 102 -10.05 6.72 -2.31
CA ARG A 102 -10.79 6.94 -3.57
C ARG A 102 -9.90 6.69 -4.79
N ARG A 103 -8.67 7.19 -4.78
CA ARG A 103 -7.68 6.94 -5.84
C ARG A 103 -7.33 5.46 -5.95
N GLU A 104 -7.10 4.78 -4.83
CA GLU A 104 -6.82 3.34 -4.80
C GLU A 104 -7.98 2.52 -5.37
N LEU A 105 -9.23 2.88 -5.03
CA LEU A 105 -10.42 2.23 -5.58
C LEU A 105 -10.56 2.48 -7.09
N GLU A 106 -10.41 3.74 -7.51
CA GLU A 106 -10.43 4.13 -8.94
C GLU A 106 -9.35 3.37 -9.73
N GLU A 107 -8.12 3.30 -9.21
CA GLU A 107 -7.02 2.54 -9.80
C GLU A 107 -7.31 1.03 -9.84
N GLN A 108 -7.88 0.46 -8.78
CA GLN A 108 -8.23 -0.96 -8.74
C GLN A 108 -9.32 -1.28 -9.76
N GLN A 109 -10.35 -0.45 -9.86
CA GLN A 109 -11.40 -0.61 -10.87
C GLN A 109 -10.83 -0.51 -12.29
N ARG A 110 -9.90 0.42 -12.51
CA ARG A 110 -9.19 0.55 -13.78
C ARG A 110 -8.36 -0.69 -14.12
N ARG A 111 -7.63 -1.25 -13.15
CA ARG A 111 -6.89 -2.51 -13.31
C ARG A 111 -7.82 -3.68 -13.62
N ASN A 112 -8.97 -3.75 -12.95
CA ASN A 112 -9.98 -4.79 -13.20
C ASN A 112 -10.52 -4.69 -14.64
N ARG A 113 -10.86 -3.48 -15.11
CA ARG A 113 -11.31 -3.23 -16.49
C ARG A 113 -10.24 -3.59 -17.52
N ALA A 114 -8.98 -3.21 -17.28
CA ALA A 114 -7.86 -3.58 -18.14
C ALA A 114 -7.67 -5.10 -18.20
N GLY A 115 -7.79 -5.81 -17.07
CA GLY A 115 -7.77 -7.27 -17.02
C GLY A 115 -8.94 -7.91 -17.77
N LEU A 116 -10.15 -7.36 -17.61
CA LEU A 116 -11.34 -7.81 -18.33
C LEU A 116 -11.16 -7.70 -19.84
N LEU A 117 -10.65 -6.58 -20.33
CA LEU A 117 -10.35 -6.39 -21.75
C LEU A 117 -9.31 -7.39 -22.25
N PHE A 118 -8.20 -7.53 -21.53
CA PHE A 118 -7.12 -8.46 -21.88
C PHE A 118 -7.62 -9.91 -21.98
N ASP A 119 -8.42 -10.35 -21.00
CA ASP A 119 -8.97 -11.70 -20.99
C ASP A 119 -10.00 -11.89 -22.10
N TYR A 120 -10.82 -10.87 -22.39
CA TYR A 120 -11.81 -10.90 -23.46
C TYR A 120 -11.15 -11.00 -24.85
N GLU A 121 -10.07 -10.27 -25.10
CA GLU A 121 -9.35 -10.31 -26.39
C GLU A 121 -8.68 -11.66 -26.67
N ARG A 122 -8.45 -12.48 -25.63
CA ARG A 122 -7.74 -13.76 -25.72
C ARG A 122 -8.64 -14.97 -25.48
N THR A 123 -9.90 -14.76 -25.11
CA THR A 123 -10.82 -15.85 -24.79
C THR A 123 -11.25 -16.59 -26.05
N THR A 124 -11.44 -17.90 -25.91
CA THR A 124 -12.09 -18.76 -26.92
C THR A 124 -13.50 -19.18 -26.47
N LEU A 125 -13.93 -18.74 -25.29
CA LEU A 125 -15.24 -19.03 -24.73
C LEU A 125 -16.33 -18.27 -25.48
N THR A 126 -17.54 -18.82 -25.47
CA THR A 126 -18.74 -18.07 -25.85
C THR A 126 -18.93 -16.88 -24.89
N ARG A 127 -19.59 -15.83 -25.38
CA ARG A 127 -19.88 -14.61 -24.60
C ARG A 127 -20.53 -14.92 -23.25
N ALA A 128 -21.58 -15.74 -23.25
CA ALA A 128 -22.27 -16.17 -22.04
C ALA A 128 -21.33 -16.87 -21.04
N ASN A 129 -20.49 -17.80 -21.51
CA ASN A 129 -19.53 -18.51 -20.64
C ASN A 129 -18.45 -17.58 -20.09
N PHE A 130 -18.00 -16.60 -20.88
CA PHE A 130 -17.06 -15.58 -20.42
C PHE A 130 -17.66 -14.70 -19.32
N CYS A 131 -18.89 -14.21 -19.52
CA CYS A 131 -19.63 -13.41 -18.55
C CYS A 131 -19.81 -14.15 -17.21
N VAL A 132 -20.21 -15.43 -17.27
CA VAL A 132 -20.31 -16.28 -16.07
C VAL A 132 -18.97 -16.43 -15.36
N LEU A 133 -17.88 -16.68 -16.10
CA LEU A 133 -16.53 -16.83 -15.53
C LEU A 133 -16.02 -15.53 -14.88
N LYS A 134 -16.31 -14.38 -15.48
CA LYS A 134 -15.87 -13.06 -15.00
C LYS A 134 -16.83 -12.42 -14.00
N GLN A 135 -17.96 -13.05 -13.73
CA GLN A 135 -19.02 -12.53 -12.85
C GLN A 135 -19.49 -11.15 -13.32
N VAL A 136 -19.64 -10.98 -14.63
CA VAL A 136 -20.10 -9.75 -15.28
C VAL A 136 -21.42 -10.05 -15.97
N ALA A 137 -22.42 -9.20 -15.76
CA ALA A 137 -23.70 -9.33 -16.45
C ALA A 137 -23.52 -9.15 -17.96
N GLU A 138 -24.26 -9.91 -18.76
CA GLU A 138 -24.11 -9.90 -20.22
C GLU A 138 -24.40 -8.52 -20.82
N GLU A 139 -25.34 -7.80 -20.24
CA GLU A 139 -25.74 -6.44 -20.59
C GLU A 139 -24.70 -5.38 -20.21
N GLU A 140 -23.87 -5.63 -19.19
CA GLU A 140 -22.85 -4.69 -18.71
C GLU A 140 -21.52 -4.85 -19.44
N LEU A 141 -21.28 -6.03 -20.04
CA LEU A 141 -20.00 -6.38 -20.65
C LEU A 141 -19.54 -5.36 -21.70
N ASP A 142 -20.42 -4.99 -22.63
CA ASP A 142 -20.03 -4.14 -23.76
C ASP A 142 -19.63 -2.74 -23.28
N GLY A 143 -20.38 -2.17 -22.32
CA GLY A 143 -20.04 -0.88 -21.71
C GLY A 143 -18.72 -0.93 -20.94
N LEU A 144 -18.45 -2.01 -20.20
CA LEU A 144 -17.18 -2.18 -19.50
C LEU A 144 -15.98 -2.30 -20.47
N LEU A 145 -16.16 -3.01 -21.59
CA LEU A 145 -15.12 -3.14 -22.62
C LEU A 145 -14.87 -1.82 -23.36
N GLU A 146 -15.90 -1.03 -23.64
CA GLU A 146 -15.74 0.31 -24.23
C GLU A 146 -14.92 1.23 -23.33
N ILE A 147 -15.24 1.27 -22.03
CA ILE A 147 -14.47 2.03 -21.05
C ILE A 147 -13.02 1.54 -21.01
N ALA A 148 -12.82 0.22 -20.94
CA ALA A 148 -11.48 -0.36 -20.87
C ALA A 148 -10.63 -0.03 -22.12
N ARG A 149 -11.23 -0.06 -23.31
CA ARG A 149 -10.53 0.30 -24.57
C ARG A 149 -10.16 1.78 -24.59
N ALA A 150 -11.06 2.66 -24.15
CA ALA A 150 -10.77 4.09 -24.05
C ALA A 150 -9.63 4.36 -23.04
N GLU A 151 -9.62 3.68 -21.90
CA GLU A 151 -8.55 3.78 -20.91
C GLU A 151 -7.20 3.27 -21.45
N ALA A 152 -7.21 2.18 -22.23
CA ALA A 152 -6.01 1.63 -22.87
C ALA A 152 -5.43 2.58 -23.94
N ALA A 153 -6.29 3.20 -24.75
CA ALA A 153 -5.89 4.20 -25.74
C ALA A 153 -5.25 5.42 -25.06
N GLN A 154 -5.86 5.93 -23.98
CA GLN A 154 -5.30 7.02 -23.19
C GLN A 154 -3.94 6.66 -22.58
N ASP A 155 -3.74 5.44 -22.08
CA ASP A 155 -2.44 4.99 -21.58
C ASP A 155 -1.38 4.89 -22.67
N GLN A 156 -1.78 4.46 -23.86
CA GLN A 156 -0.90 4.37 -25.02
C GLN A 156 -0.43 5.77 -25.45
N GLU A 157 -1.32 6.76 -25.42
CA GLU A 157 -0.98 8.17 -25.68
C GLU A 157 -0.10 8.78 -24.59
N ARG A 158 -0.32 8.41 -23.32
CA ARG A 158 0.44 8.90 -22.17
C ARG A 158 1.82 8.26 -22.02
N ARG A 159 2.05 7.09 -22.62
CA ARG A 159 3.38 6.46 -22.65
C ARG A 159 4.32 7.34 -23.48
N PRO A 160 5.39 7.92 -22.89
CA PRO A 160 6.38 8.63 -23.68
C PRO A 160 7.00 7.67 -24.71
N ALA A 161 7.25 8.15 -25.93
CA ALA A 161 7.82 7.39 -27.07
C ALA A 161 9.22 6.79 -26.83
N ARG A 162 9.72 6.73 -25.60
CA ARG A 162 11.04 6.22 -25.21
C ARG A 162 11.15 4.69 -25.18
N ASP A 163 10.04 3.96 -25.12
CA ASP A 163 10.04 2.48 -25.11
C ASP A 163 9.62 1.84 -26.44
N ALA A 164 9.50 2.63 -27.51
CA ALA A 164 9.36 2.11 -28.88
C ALA A 164 10.68 1.46 -29.32
N LYS A 165 10.93 0.24 -28.84
CA LYS A 165 12.02 -0.60 -29.34
C LYS A 165 11.75 -0.82 -30.84
N PRO A 166 12.64 -0.40 -31.76
CA PRO A 166 12.39 -0.58 -33.19
C PRO A 166 12.25 -2.09 -33.49
N PRO A 167 11.47 -2.47 -34.53
CA PRO A 167 11.31 -3.86 -34.91
C PRO A 167 12.70 -4.49 -35.11
N ARG A 168 12.91 -5.65 -34.52
CA ARG A 168 14.20 -6.34 -34.53
C ARG A 168 14.46 -7.04 -35.87
N ASP A 169 14.12 -6.41 -37.00
CA ASP A 169 14.26 -6.99 -38.34
C ASP A 169 14.82 -5.97 -39.34
N ALA A 170 16.11 -5.68 -39.20
CA ALA A 170 16.94 -5.24 -40.31
C ALA A 170 18.32 -5.87 -40.13
N ARG A 171 18.45 -7.10 -40.62
CA ARG A 171 19.74 -7.77 -40.78
C ARG A 171 20.49 -7.03 -41.91
N PRO A 172 21.62 -6.33 -41.66
CA PRO A 172 22.34 -5.71 -42.75
C PRO A 172 23.00 -6.81 -43.57
N GLN A 173 22.54 -7.02 -44.81
CA GLN A 173 23.30 -7.77 -45.80
C GLN A 173 24.55 -6.97 -46.18
N GLY A 174 25.70 -7.65 -46.24
CA GLY A 174 26.91 -7.12 -46.87
C GLY A 174 28.02 -6.69 -45.93
N ARG A 175 28.77 -7.64 -45.37
CA ARG A 175 30.17 -7.40 -44.99
C ARG A 175 31.06 -8.01 -46.07
N PRO A 176 31.93 -7.26 -46.75
CA PRO A 176 32.81 -7.82 -47.78
C PRO A 176 33.86 -8.75 -47.15
N PRO A 177 34.36 -9.75 -47.89
CA PRO A 177 35.27 -10.76 -47.34
C PRO A 177 36.62 -10.14 -47.00
N ALA A 178 37.12 -10.45 -45.80
CA ALA A 178 38.43 -10.03 -45.34
C ALA A 178 39.54 -10.70 -46.16
N GLN A 179 40.45 -9.89 -46.70
CA GLN A 179 41.67 -10.33 -47.38
C GLN A 179 42.54 -11.14 -46.40
N ARG A 180 42.89 -12.36 -46.79
CA ARG A 180 43.88 -13.19 -46.10
C ARG A 180 45.24 -12.50 -46.22
N ARG A 181 45.84 -12.13 -45.08
CA ARG A 181 47.28 -11.84 -45.01
C ARG A 181 47.95 -13.03 -44.35
N ASP A 182 48.84 -13.67 -45.10
CA ASP A 182 49.69 -14.76 -44.64
C ASP A 182 50.67 -14.25 -43.57
N GLY A 183 50.60 -14.85 -42.38
CA GLY A 183 51.52 -14.60 -41.28
C GLY A 183 51.67 -15.89 -40.45
N PRO A 184 52.89 -16.25 -39.99
CA PRO A 184 53.19 -17.57 -39.47
C PRO A 184 52.54 -17.85 -38.10
N PRO A 185 52.26 -19.14 -37.80
CA PRO A 185 51.40 -19.52 -36.67
C PRO A 185 52.08 -19.32 -35.30
N PRO A 186 51.36 -18.83 -34.28
CA PRO A 186 51.85 -18.82 -32.91
C PRO A 186 51.81 -20.23 -32.29
N GLY A 187 52.90 -20.60 -31.60
CA GLY A 187 53.18 -21.93 -31.06
C GLY A 187 52.27 -22.43 -29.92
N PRO A 188 52.42 -23.70 -29.51
CA PRO A 188 51.45 -24.43 -28.69
C PRO A 188 51.42 -23.95 -27.23
N ARG A 189 50.24 -23.54 -26.77
CA ARG A 189 49.99 -23.18 -25.36
C ARG A 189 49.91 -24.43 -24.50
N GLY A 190 50.79 -24.49 -23.50
CA GLY A 190 50.89 -25.55 -22.50
C GLY A 190 49.63 -25.69 -21.64
N ARG A 191 49.32 -26.95 -21.34
CA ARG A 191 48.17 -27.46 -20.60
C ARG A 191 48.48 -27.39 -19.09
N GLY A 192 47.95 -26.39 -18.38
CA GLY A 192 48.01 -26.31 -16.92
C GLY A 192 47.00 -27.26 -16.25
N PRO A 193 47.38 -27.98 -15.17
CA PRO A 193 46.59 -29.10 -14.66
C PRO A 193 45.46 -28.68 -13.72
N ARG A 194 44.33 -29.39 -13.84
CA ARG A 194 43.22 -29.43 -12.88
C ARG A 194 43.68 -30.16 -11.62
N GLN A 195 43.60 -29.53 -10.46
CA GLN A 195 43.57 -30.22 -9.17
C GLN A 195 42.13 -30.24 -8.67
N GLY A 196 41.54 -31.42 -8.66
CA GLY A 196 40.64 -31.82 -7.59
C GLY A 196 41.46 -32.53 -6.53
N ASP A 197 41.11 -32.39 -5.26
CA ASP A 197 40.49 -33.45 -4.46
C ASP A 197 40.69 -33.22 -2.95
N ASP A 198 39.69 -33.69 -2.21
CA ASP A 198 39.54 -33.96 -0.78
C ASP A 198 40.72 -33.77 0.19
N ARG A 199 40.40 -33.27 1.41
CA ARG A 199 40.49 -34.10 2.65
C ARG A 199 39.97 -33.38 3.91
N ARG A 200 39.06 -34.11 4.57
CA ARG A 200 38.76 -34.19 6.02
C ARG A 200 39.86 -33.70 6.98
N ARG A 201 39.44 -32.98 8.03
CA ARG A 201 39.56 -33.43 9.43
C ARG A 201 38.61 -32.65 10.34
#